data_AF-A0A554KYG7-F1
#
_entry.id   AF-A0A554KYG7-F1
#
_cell.length_a   1.000
_cell.length_b   1.000
_cell.length_c   1.000
_cell.angle_alpha   90.00
_cell.angle_beta   90.00
_cell.angle_gamma   90.00
#
_symmetry.space_group_name_H-M   'P 1'
#
loop_
_entity.id
_entity.type
_entity.pdbx_description
1 polymer ?
#
loop_
_entity_poly.entity_id
_entity_poly.type
_entity_poly.pdbx_seq_one_letter_code
_entity_poly.pdbx_strand_id
1 'polypeptide(L)' 'MLTTIYKKVRSGYVAWVEEIPGVNTQGATKAEAKANLADALREFVAARRMLTKRESARGESLVRESIPAFR' A
#
# COMPACT_ATOMS: atom_id res chain seq x y z
N MET A 1 10.08 -4.13 -6.57
CA MET A 1 9.41 -2.88 -7.00
C MET A 1 7.89 -3.10 -6.87
N LEU A 2 7.07 -2.06 -6.73
CA LEU A 2 5.61 -2.17 -6.76
C LEU A 2 5.06 -1.50 -8.00
N THR A 3 3.97 -2.02 -8.54
CA THR A 3 3.32 -1.54 -9.75
C THR A 3 2.11 -0.70 -9.38
N THR A 4 2.03 0.51 -9.93
CA THR A 4 0.90 1.41 -9.69
C THR A 4 0.07 1.55 -10.96
N ILE A 5 -1.22 1.28 -10.84
CA ILE A 5 -2.17 1.42 -11.93
C ILE A 5 -2.90 2.75 -11.77
N TYR A 6 -3.09 3.48 -12.88
CA TYR A 6 -3.87 4.71 -12.93
C TYR A 6 -4.95 4.57 -14.00
N LYS A 7 -6.21 4.64 -13.58
CA LYS A 7 -7.36 4.63 -14.49
C LYS A 7 -7.93 6.03 -14.60
N LYS A 8 -7.95 6.60 -15.81
CA LYS A 8 -8.66 7.85 -16.09
C LYS A 8 -10.16 7.61 -15.96
N VAL A 9 -10.85 8.51 -15.27
CA VAL A 9 -12.31 8.54 -15.12
C VAL A 9 -12.84 9.96 -15.37
N ARG A 10 -14.17 10.14 -15.48
CA ARG A 10 -14.78 11.45 -15.74
C ARG A 10 -14.37 12.52 -14.72
N SER A 11 -14.23 12.14 -13.45
CA SER A 11 -13.90 13.04 -12.34
C SER A 11 -12.38 13.22 -12.08
N GLY A 12 -11.51 12.54 -12.83
CA GLY A 12 -10.07 12.56 -12.55
C GLY A 12 -9.40 11.23 -12.79
N TYR A 13 -8.74 10.69 -11.76
CA TYR A 13 -8.04 9.41 -11.78
C TYR A 13 -8.37 8.59 -10.52
N VAL A 14 -8.52 7.28 -10.72
CA VAL A 14 -8.46 6.28 -9.65
C VAL A 14 -7.12 5.57 -9.77
N ALA A 15 -6.46 5.30 -8.65
CA ALA A 15 -5.15 4.65 -8.62
C ALA A 15 -5.08 3.55 -7.56
N TRP A 16 -4.30 2.50 -7.80
CA TRP A 16 -4.06 1.42 -6.83
C TRP A 16 -2.69 0.76 -7.04
N VAL A 17 -2.22 0.05 -6.01
CA VAL A 17 -1.05 -0.84 -6.11
C VAL A 17 -1.52 -2.22 -6.56
N GLU A 18 -1.01 -2.72 -7.68
CA GLU A 18 -1.47 -3.99 -8.27
C GLU A 18 -1.21 -5.17 -7.34
N GLU A 19 -0.06 -5.19 -6.67
CA GLU A 19 0.35 -6.29 -5.79
C GLU A 19 -0.26 -6.24 -4.39
N ILE A 20 -0.92 -5.13 -4.01
CA ILE A 20 -1.41 -4.92 -2.65
C ILE A 20 -2.90 -4.51 -2.67
N PRO A 21 -3.82 -5.48 -2.50
CA PRO A 21 -5.24 -5.19 -2.37
C PRO A 21 -5.54 -4.22 -1.23
N GLY A 22 -6.45 -3.28 -1.47
CA GLY A 22 -6.88 -2.29 -0.48
C GLY A 22 -6.00 -1.04 -0.39
N VAL A 23 -4.93 -0.93 -1.18
CA VAL A 23 -4.17 0.31 -1.34
C VAL A 23 -4.66 1.02 -2.60
N ASN A 24 -5.71 1.83 -2.45
CA ASN A 24 -6.37 2.54 -3.54
C ASN A 24 -6.69 3.98 -3.17
N THR A 25 -6.61 4.89 -4.14
CA THR A 25 -6.89 6.31 -3.97
C THR A 25 -7.52 6.91 -5.22
N GLN A 26 -7.92 8.17 -5.12
CA GLN A 26 -8.40 8.96 -6.25
C GLN A 26 -7.82 10.39 -6.18
N GLY A 27 -7.89 11.11 -7.29
CA GLY A 27 -7.55 12.54 -7.37
C GLY A 27 -8.06 13.16 -8.66
N ALA A 28 -8.25 14.48 -8.69
CA ALA A 28 -8.65 15.19 -9.90
C ALA A 28 -7.57 15.09 -11.01
N THR A 29 -6.30 14.98 -10.60
CA THR A 29 -5.15 14.79 -11.51
C THR A 29 -4.38 13.51 -11.22
N LYS A 30 -3.58 13.03 -12.20
CA LYS A 30 -2.69 11.87 -12.01
C LYS A 30 -1.65 12.13 -10.91
N ALA A 31 -1.16 13.37 -10.82
CA ALA A 31 -0.16 13.76 -9.81
C ALA A 31 -0.75 13.69 -8.40
N GLU A 32 -1.98 14.18 -8.22
CA GLU A 32 -2.71 14.11 -6.96
C GLU A 32 -3.01 12.66 -6.57
N ALA A 33 -3.55 11.85 -7.50
CA ALA A 33 -3.81 10.44 -7.24
C ALA A 33 -2.52 9.68 -6.85
N LYS A 34 -1.37 10.02 -7.47
CA LYS A 34 -0.06 9.46 -7.13
C LYS A 34 0.41 9.86 -5.72
N ALA A 35 0.28 11.14 -5.36
CA ALA A 35 0.63 11.62 -4.02
C ALA A 35 -0.21 10.91 -2.96
N ASN A 36 -1.53 10.88 -3.16
CA ASN A 36 -2.46 10.20 -2.26
C ASN A 36 -2.12 8.70 -2.16
N LEU A 37 -1.78 8.04 -3.28
CA LEU A 37 -1.45 6.62 -3.28
C LEU A 37 -0.17 6.31 -2.48
N ALA A 38 0.83 7.19 -2.54
CA ALA A 38 2.05 7.05 -1.76
C ALA A 38 1.78 7.17 -0.25
N ASP A 39 0.88 8.07 0.15
CA ASP A 39 0.43 8.22 1.54
C ASP A 39 -0.33 6.98 2.01
N ALA A 40 -1.33 6.54 1.23
CA ALA A 40 -2.11 5.33 1.52
C ALA A 40 -1.22 4.09 1.65
N LEU A 41 -0.21 3.93 0.79
CA LEU A 41 0.74 2.81 0.90
C LEU A 41 1.56 2.88 2.20
N ARG A 42 2.04 4.07 2.58
CA ARG A 42 2.77 4.26 3.85
C ARG A 42 1.92 3.92 5.05
N GLU A 43 0.68 4.41 5.08
CA GLU A 43 -0.27 4.15 6.16
C GLU A 43 -0.63 2.67 6.24
N PHE A 44 -0.90 2.03 5.11
CA PHE A 44 -1.20 0.60 5.04
C PHE A 44 -0.07 -0.26 5.61
N VAL A 45 1.18 -0.01 5.18
CA VAL A 45 2.35 -0.74 5.69
C VAL A 45 2.54 -0.50 7.19
N ALA A 46 2.35 0.73 7.67
CA ALA A 46 2.43 1.05 9.08
C ALA A 46 1.37 0.29 9.89
N ALA A 47 0.11 0.29 9.45
CA ALA A 47 -0.99 -0.43 10.08
C ALA A 47 -0.73 -1.94 10.13
N ARG A 48 -0.26 -2.55 9.02
CA ARG A 48 0.10 -3.97 8.97
C ARG A 48 1.21 -4.30 9.96
N ARG A 49 2.27 -3.49 10.03
CA ARG A 49 3.35 -3.67 11.02
C ARG A 49 2.85 -3.55 12.46
N MET A 50 1.92 -2.63 12.74
CA MET A 50 1.32 -2.50 14.07
C MET A 50 0.49 -3.73 14.46
N LEU A 51 -0.28 -4.30 13.53
CA LEU A 51 -1.03 -5.54 13.77
C LEU A 51 -0.09 -6.71 14.07
N THR A 52 0.96 -6.90 13.26
CA THR A 52 1.95 -7.96 13.51
C THR A 52 2.69 -7.79 14.83
N LYS A 53 2.97 -6.54 15.26
CA LYS A 53 3.54 -6.29 16.61
C LYS A 53 2.60 -6.75 17.72
N ARG A 54 1.28 -6.57 17.55
CA ARG A 54 0.28 -7.03 18.54
C ARG A 54 0.20 -8.55 18.59
N GLU A 55 0.35 -9.24 17.46
CA GLU A 55 0.43 -10.71 17.39
C GLU A 55 1.66 -11.22 18.15
N SER A 56 2.85 -10.64 17.91
CA SER A 56 4.06 -10.98 18.68
C SER A 56 3.88 -10.79 20.19
N ALA A 57 3.21 -9.72 20.60
CA ALA A 57 2.96 -9.43 22.02
C ALA A 57 2.03 -10.45 22.70
N ARG A 58 1.26 -11.24 21.92
CA ARG A 58 0.40 -12.31 22.44
C ARG A 58 1.13 -13.63 22.64
N GLY A 59 2.46 -13.66 22.45
CA GLY A 59 3.29 -14.85 22.66
C GLY A 59 3.52 -15.69 21.40
N GLU A 60 3.11 -15.21 20.23
CA GLU A 60 3.45 -15.86 18.95
C GLU A 60 4.93 -15.63 18.62
N SER A 61 5.67 -16.72 18.41
CA SER A 61 7.07 -16.66 17.97
C SER A 61 7.14 -16.33 16.48
N LEU A 62 7.48 -15.08 16.15
CA LEU A 62 7.61 -14.62 14.76
C LEU A 62 9.09 -14.44 14.39
N VAL A 63 9.51 -15.05 13.29
CA VAL A 63 10.82 -14.82 12.66
C VAL A 63 10.65 -13.86 11.48
N ARG A 64 11.60 -12.93 11.28
CA ARG A 64 11.55 -11.95 10.20
C ARG A 64 12.75 -12.09 9.29
N GLU A 65 12.49 -12.25 8.00
CA GLU A 65 13.51 -12.29 6.95
C GLU A 65 13.12 -11.35 5.81
N SER A 66 14.12 -10.71 5.21
CA SER A 66 13.94 -9.86 4.04
C SER A 66 14.04 -10.68 2.77
N ILE A 67 13.08 -10.52 1.87
CA ILE A 67 13.12 -11.12 0.53
C ILE A 67 13.17 -10.02 -0.55
N PRO A 68 13.81 -10.28 -1.70
CA PRO A 68 13.70 -9.39 -2.86
C PRO A 68 12.25 -9.34 -3.35
N ALA A 69 11.67 -8.14 -3.42
CA ALA A 69 10.33 -7.94 -3.95
C ALA A 69 10.38 -7.83 -5.48
N PHE A 70 10.11 -8.95 -6.16
CA PHE A 70 10.07 -9.16 -7.62
C PHE A 70 11.35 -8.73 -8.35
N ARG A 71 12.02 -9.67 -9.04
CA ARG A 71 13.19 -9.39 -9.88
C ARG A 71 12.76 -8.79 -11.21
#